data_AF-A0A7K4IPI6-F1
#
_entry.id   AF-A0A7K4IPI6-F1
#
_cell.length_a   1.000
_cell.length_b   1.000
_cell.length_c   1.000
_cell.angle_alpha   90.00
_cell.angle_beta   90.00
_cell.angle_gamma   90.00
#
_symmetry.space_group_name_H-M   'P 1'
#
loop_
_entity.id
_entity.type
_entity.pdbx_description
1 polymer ?
#
loop_
_entity_poly.entity_id
_entity_poly.type
_entity_poly.pdbx_seq_one_letter_code
_entity_poly.pdbx_strand_id
1 'polypeptide(L)'
;MSIEKLKLESNQELQQMITDNMSMVEKDLTLICNNVPINDRTTLDVLCHDGNGQLVIAQLSVNEDDLMLLYGIQSLDYVNKFKSFLKATYNKHKIDDKENPRLILIAPSFSDALRLAVESIKGIRIDLYEWEYLKLGDHKGLRLQPIFGWKQSEKLQMYEEKQAEKKREPKQKKKEQEPEPMPEPEPLTTEPEPQEEVLAFPPPSSEEPKEEEKTYTPKKEEPPKRKLKLF
;
A
#
# COMPACT_ATOMS: atom_id res chain seq x y z
N MET A 1 10.75 -36.90 14.59
CA MET A 1 9.40 -36.32 14.39
C MET A 1 9.25 -36.03 12.91
N SER A 2 8.23 -36.60 12.26
CA SER A 2 7.93 -36.38 10.84
C SER A 2 7.04 -35.15 10.67
N ILE A 3 7.34 -34.33 9.66
CA ILE A 3 6.48 -33.24 9.21
C ILE A 3 5.69 -33.77 8.03
N GLU A 4 4.36 -33.68 8.10
CA GLU A 4 3.45 -34.09 7.02
C GLU A 4 2.81 -32.85 6.39
N LYS A 5 2.80 -32.78 5.05
CA LYS A 5 2.04 -31.77 4.31
C LYS A 5 0.58 -32.20 4.21
N LEU A 6 -0.32 -31.36 4.66
CA LEU A 6 -1.76 -31.56 4.54
C LEU A 6 -2.26 -30.86 3.27
N LYS A 7 -3.15 -31.53 2.55
CA LYS A 7 -3.86 -30.93 1.41
C LYS A 7 -5.06 -30.16 1.94
N LEU A 8 -5.22 -28.93 1.47
CA LEU A 8 -6.42 -28.12 1.71
C LEU A 8 -7.22 -28.05 0.41
N GLU A 9 -8.53 -28.25 0.49
CA GLU A 9 -9.40 -28.24 -0.71
C GLU A 9 -10.41 -27.08 -0.68
N SER A 10 -10.59 -26.43 0.47
CA SER A 10 -11.56 -25.34 0.63
C SER A 10 -10.87 -23.98 0.67
N ASN A 11 -11.21 -23.12 -0.30
CA ASN A 11 -10.81 -21.71 -0.28
C ASN A 11 -11.33 -20.97 0.96
N GLN A 12 -12.51 -21.34 1.48
CA GLN A 12 -13.05 -20.73 2.69
C GLN A 12 -12.22 -21.09 3.92
N GLU A 13 -11.77 -22.35 4.01
CA GLU A 13 -10.88 -22.78 5.10
C GLU A 13 -9.53 -22.05 5.01
N LEU A 14 -8.98 -21.88 3.79
CA LEU A 14 -7.75 -21.13 3.57
C LEU A 14 -7.92 -19.68 4.02
N GLN A 15 -9.00 -19.02 3.61
CA GLN A 15 -9.31 -17.65 3.97
C GLN A 15 -9.41 -17.48 5.49
N GLN A 16 -10.07 -18.41 6.18
CA GLN A 16 -10.17 -18.37 7.63
C GLN A 16 -8.79 -18.50 8.28
N MET A 17 -7.98 -19.49 7.87
CA MET A 17 -6.64 -19.67 8.41
C MET A 17 -5.73 -18.46 8.16
N ILE A 18 -5.79 -17.85 6.98
CA ILE A 18 -5.00 -16.68 6.60
C ILE A 18 -5.44 -15.46 7.42
N THR A 19 -6.76 -15.23 7.55
CA THR A 19 -7.27 -14.08 8.31
C THR A 19 -6.95 -14.21 9.80
N ASP A 20 -7.01 -15.41 10.38
CA ASP A 20 -6.61 -15.66 11.77
C ASP A 20 -5.10 -15.48 11.99
N ASN A 21 -4.28 -15.69 10.96
CA ASN A 21 -2.83 -15.59 11.01
C ASN A 21 -2.28 -14.44 10.15
N MET A 22 -3.06 -13.38 9.93
CA MET A 22 -2.69 -12.29 9.02
C MET A 22 -1.37 -11.60 9.41
N SER A 23 -1.08 -11.58 10.71
CA SER A 23 0.17 -11.07 11.27
C SER A 23 1.43 -11.81 10.80
N MET A 24 1.29 -13.04 10.30
CA MET A 24 2.37 -13.82 9.68
C MET A 24 2.72 -13.32 8.27
N VAL A 25 1.76 -12.73 7.55
CA VAL A 25 2.00 -12.10 6.25
C VAL A 25 2.69 -10.76 6.47
N GLU A 26 2.07 -9.89 7.26
CA GLU A 26 2.65 -8.60 7.64
C GLU A 26 2.01 -8.12 8.95
N LYS A 27 2.84 -7.65 9.89
CA LYS A 27 2.45 -7.38 11.28
C LYS A 27 1.34 -6.34 11.43
N ASP A 28 1.27 -5.38 10.52
CA ASP A 28 0.41 -4.21 10.65
C ASP A 28 -0.84 -4.30 9.75
N LEU A 29 -1.16 -5.48 9.22
CA LEU A 29 -2.37 -5.68 8.42
C LEU A 29 -3.59 -5.83 9.30
N THR A 30 -4.60 -5.00 9.03
CA THR A 30 -5.90 -5.05 9.69
C THR A 30 -6.99 -5.39 8.67
N LEU A 31 -7.77 -6.43 8.96
CA LEU A 31 -8.88 -6.88 8.12
C LEU A 31 -10.00 -5.83 8.08
N ILE A 32 -10.52 -5.55 6.87
CA ILE A 32 -11.67 -4.68 6.63
C ILE A 32 -12.91 -5.52 6.30
N CYS A 33 -12.80 -6.34 5.26
CA CYS A 33 -13.83 -7.27 4.83
C CYS A 33 -13.21 -8.40 4.00
N ASN A 34 -14.00 -9.42 3.71
CA ASN A 34 -13.58 -10.59 2.96
C ASN A 34 -14.75 -11.12 2.10
N ASN A 35 -14.42 -11.94 1.09
CA ASN A 35 -15.37 -12.60 0.20
C ASN A 35 -16.39 -11.62 -0.46
N VAL A 36 -15.89 -10.51 -1.03
CA VAL A 36 -16.73 -9.50 -1.69
C VAL A 36 -16.83 -9.80 -3.19
N PRO A 37 -18.03 -10.09 -3.73
CA PRO A 37 -18.19 -10.34 -5.15
C PRO A 37 -17.96 -9.06 -5.97
N ILE A 38 -17.05 -9.12 -6.94
CA ILE A 38 -16.79 -8.01 -7.87
C ILE A 38 -17.59 -8.20 -9.16
N ASN A 39 -17.56 -9.42 -9.69
CA ASN A 39 -18.32 -9.83 -10.88
C ASN A 39 -18.59 -11.35 -10.82
N ASP A 40 -19.26 -11.90 -11.84
CA ASP A 40 -19.66 -13.31 -11.89
C ASP A 40 -18.48 -14.32 -11.79
N ARG A 41 -17.24 -13.87 -12.03
CA ARG A 41 -16.03 -14.70 -12.07
C ARG A 41 -14.98 -14.32 -11.02
N THR A 42 -15.13 -13.17 -10.37
CA THR A 42 -14.09 -12.59 -9.52
C THR A 42 -14.67 -12.17 -8.19
N THR A 43 -14.08 -12.70 -7.13
CA THR A 43 -14.36 -12.32 -5.75
C THR A 43 -13.08 -11.75 -5.16
N LEU A 44 -13.22 -10.66 -4.40
CA LEU A 44 -12.17 -10.15 -3.56
C LEU A 44 -12.12 -11.01 -2.30
N ASP A 45 -11.06 -11.82 -2.17
CA ASP A 45 -10.96 -12.78 -1.08
C ASP A 45 -10.78 -12.08 0.27
N VAL A 46 -9.77 -11.20 0.39
CA VAL A 46 -9.48 -10.47 1.62
C VAL A 46 -9.09 -9.02 1.33
N LEU A 47 -9.78 -8.07 1.95
CA LEU A 47 -9.44 -6.64 1.94
C LEU A 47 -8.93 -6.23 3.32
N CYS A 48 -7.74 -5.63 3.35
CA CYS A 48 -7.09 -5.12 4.55
C CYS A 48 -6.60 -3.68 4.34
N HIS A 49 -6.12 -3.07 5.40
CA HIS A 49 -5.20 -1.94 5.32
C HIS A 49 -3.93 -2.23 6.13
N ASP A 50 -2.81 -1.61 5.76
CA ASP A 50 -1.60 -1.65 6.57
C ASP A 50 -1.55 -0.53 7.62
N GLY A 51 -0.44 -0.44 8.36
CA GLY A 51 -0.24 0.56 9.40
C GLY A 51 -0.24 2.01 8.90
N ASN A 52 0.06 2.24 7.62
CA ASN A 52 -0.02 3.56 6.99
C ASN A 52 -1.42 3.87 6.49
N GLY A 53 -2.24 2.84 6.33
CA GLY A 53 -3.61 2.91 5.84
C GLY A 53 -3.75 2.68 4.35
N GLN A 54 -2.67 2.27 3.69
CA GLN A 54 -2.73 1.81 2.31
C GLN A 54 -3.57 0.53 2.26
N LEU A 55 -4.51 0.48 1.32
CA LEU A 55 -5.34 -0.70 1.11
C LEU A 55 -4.51 -1.86 0.56
N VAL A 56 -4.75 -3.05 1.08
CA VAL A 56 -4.03 -4.28 0.74
C VAL A 56 -5.05 -5.34 0.40
N ILE A 57 -4.94 -5.89 -0.80
CA ILE A 57 -5.78 -6.98 -1.28
C ILE A 57 -4.96 -8.26 -1.19
N ALA A 58 -5.47 -9.27 -0.49
CA ALA A 58 -4.87 -10.59 -0.51
C ALA A 58 -5.78 -11.53 -1.32
N GLN A 59 -5.25 -12.04 -2.44
CA GLN A 59 -5.90 -13.04 -3.28
C GLN A 59 -5.34 -14.41 -2.94
N LEU A 60 -6.22 -15.38 -2.70
CA LEU A 60 -5.90 -16.69 -2.18
C LEU A 60 -6.18 -17.76 -3.23
N SER A 61 -5.35 -18.79 -3.26
CA SER A 61 -5.63 -20.00 -4.04
C SER A 61 -5.19 -21.25 -3.28
N VAL A 62 -6.03 -22.29 -3.32
CA VAL A 62 -5.70 -23.62 -2.78
C VAL A 62 -4.80 -24.45 -3.71
N ASN A 63 -4.67 -24.05 -4.98
CA ASN A 63 -3.86 -24.70 -6.00
C ASN A 63 -2.95 -23.68 -6.70
N GLU A 64 -1.99 -24.16 -7.48
CA GLU A 64 -1.34 -23.30 -8.46
C GLU A 64 -2.39 -22.82 -9.48
N ASP A 65 -2.58 -21.50 -9.59
CA ASP A 65 -3.55 -20.89 -10.49
C ASP A 65 -3.00 -19.58 -11.08
N ASP A 66 -2.68 -19.61 -12.38
CA ASP A 66 -2.17 -18.43 -13.09
C ASP A 66 -3.22 -17.31 -13.23
N LEU A 67 -4.51 -17.66 -13.21
CA LEU A 67 -5.60 -16.68 -13.32
C LEU A 67 -5.72 -15.83 -12.06
N MET A 68 -5.16 -16.27 -10.92
CA MET A 68 -5.22 -15.50 -9.68
C MET A 68 -4.60 -14.10 -9.82
N LEU A 69 -3.58 -13.94 -10.69
CA LEU A 69 -2.99 -12.63 -10.97
C LEU A 69 -4.00 -11.72 -11.67
N LEU A 70 -4.73 -12.24 -12.67
CA LEU A 70 -5.76 -11.49 -13.37
C LEU A 70 -6.90 -11.10 -12.42
N TYR A 71 -7.36 -12.02 -11.58
CA TYR A 71 -8.38 -11.76 -10.56
C TYR A 71 -7.91 -10.73 -9.52
N GLY A 72 -6.63 -10.80 -9.11
CA GLY A 72 -6.01 -9.82 -8.23
C GLY A 72 -5.95 -8.42 -8.86
N ILE A 73 -5.60 -8.31 -10.14
CA ILE A 73 -5.59 -7.03 -10.87
C ILE A 73 -7.00 -6.44 -11.00
N GLN A 74 -8.01 -7.27 -11.27
CA GLN A 74 -9.40 -6.83 -11.30
C GLN A 74 -9.86 -6.32 -9.93
N SER A 75 -9.44 -7.01 -8.86
CA SER A 75 -9.71 -6.58 -7.48
C SER A 75 -9.03 -5.25 -7.16
N LEU A 76 -7.78 -5.05 -7.59
CA LEU A 76 -7.08 -3.78 -7.47
C LEU A 76 -7.83 -2.63 -8.14
N ASP A 77 -8.26 -2.82 -9.40
CA ASP A 77 -8.98 -1.79 -10.15
C ASP A 77 -10.33 -1.46 -9.48
N TYR A 78 -11.07 -2.48 -9.04
CA TYR A 78 -12.31 -2.29 -8.28
C TYR A 78 -12.07 -1.47 -7.00
N VAL A 79 -11.16 -1.91 -6.14
CA VAL A 79 -10.86 -1.22 -4.87
C VAL A 79 -10.37 0.19 -5.12
N ASN A 80 -9.52 0.41 -6.12
CA ASN A 80 -8.99 1.73 -6.43
C ASN A 80 -10.09 2.70 -6.89
N LYS A 81 -11.11 2.23 -7.61
CA LYS A 81 -12.28 3.04 -8.02
C LYS A 81 -13.16 3.43 -6.82
N PHE A 82 -13.25 2.56 -5.81
CA PHE A 82 -14.16 2.75 -4.68
C PHE A 82 -13.46 3.16 -3.37
N LYS A 83 -12.15 3.46 -3.37
CA LYS A 83 -11.39 3.75 -2.14
C LYS A 83 -11.94 4.88 -1.28
N SER A 84 -12.40 5.98 -1.87
CA SER A 84 -13.03 7.06 -1.10
C SER A 84 -14.37 6.64 -0.48
N PHE A 85 -15.13 5.79 -1.16
CA PHE A 85 -16.36 5.20 -0.62
C PHE A 85 -16.06 4.18 0.48
N LEU A 86 -15.03 3.36 0.32
CA LEU A 86 -14.55 2.42 1.35
C LEU A 86 -14.14 3.17 2.61
N LYS A 87 -13.40 4.28 2.48
CA LYS A 87 -13.03 5.15 3.60
C LYS A 87 -14.25 5.71 4.35
N ALA A 88 -15.27 6.14 3.62
CA ALA A 88 -16.51 6.64 4.22
C ALA A 88 -17.31 5.52 4.93
N THR A 89 -17.38 4.34 4.32
CA THR A 89 -18.14 3.18 4.82
C THR A 89 -17.47 2.55 6.04
N TYR A 90 -16.14 2.43 5.99
CA TYR A 90 -15.30 1.78 7.00
C TYR A 90 -14.53 2.82 7.81
N ASN A 91 -15.23 3.83 8.35
CA ASN A 91 -14.63 4.96 9.07
C ASN A 91 -13.83 4.59 10.34
N LYS A 92 -14.01 3.38 10.87
CA LYS A 92 -13.24 2.82 11.99
C LYS A 92 -11.85 2.33 11.57
N HIS A 93 -11.65 2.11 10.27
CA HIS A 93 -10.40 1.66 9.70
C HIS A 93 -9.58 2.84 9.23
N LYS A 94 -8.26 2.72 9.32
CA LYS A 94 -7.33 3.76 8.86
C LYS A 94 -7.15 3.59 7.35
N ILE A 95 -8.10 4.05 6.54
CA ILE A 95 -8.00 3.97 5.07
C ILE A 95 -7.46 5.29 4.52
N ASP A 96 -6.34 5.23 3.82
CA ASP A 96 -5.83 6.33 2.99
C ASP A 96 -6.26 6.13 1.54
N ASP A 97 -7.11 7.04 1.06
CA ASP A 97 -7.63 7.04 -0.30
C ASP A 97 -6.72 7.78 -1.30
N LYS A 98 -5.62 8.39 -0.85
CA LYS A 98 -4.61 8.97 -1.73
C LYS A 98 -3.64 7.91 -2.24
N GLU A 99 -3.36 6.92 -1.41
CA GLU A 99 -2.52 5.78 -1.76
C GLU A 99 -3.21 4.86 -2.77
N ASN A 100 -2.39 4.20 -3.59
CA ASN A 100 -2.89 3.14 -4.47
C ASN A 100 -2.91 1.82 -3.68
N PRO A 101 -3.95 0.98 -3.87
CA PRO A 101 -3.98 -0.33 -3.25
C PRO A 101 -2.83 -1.19 -3.79
N ARG A 102 -2.33 -2.09 -2.94
CA ARG A 102 -1.36 -3.12 -3.33
C ARG A 102 -1.94 -4.51 -3.23
N LEU A 103 -1.28 -5.46 -3.89
CA LEU A 103 -1.74 -6.83 -4.03
C LEU A 103 -0.77 -7.80 -3.35
N ILE A 104 -1.32 -8.80 -2.68
CA ILE A 104 -0.62 -9.94 -2.14
C ILE A 104 -1.28 -11.18 -2.76
N LEU A 105 -0.49 -12.02 -3.42
CA LEU A 105 -0.95 -13.31 -3.92
C LEU A 105 -0.46 -14.40 -2.98
N ILE A 106 -1.36 -15.29 -2.55
CA ILE A 106 -1.06 -16.38 -1.63
C ILE A 106 -1.54 -17.70 -2.23
N ALA A 107 -0.60 -18.58 -2.58
CA ALA A 107 -0.86 -19.86 -3.25
C ALA A 107 0.09 -20.96 -2.74
N PRO A 108 -0.17 -22.26 -2.94
CA PRO A 108 0.77 -23.31 -2.53
C PRO A 108 2.05 -23.34 -3.38
N SER A 109 1.98 -22.82 -4.60
CA SER A 109 3.07 -22.63 -5.55
C SER A 109 2.63 -21.63 -6.62
N PHE A 110 3.60 -21.12 -7.38
CA PHE A 110 3.35 -20.23 -8.53
C PHE A 110 4.14 -20.74 -9.74
N SER A 111 3.50 -20.69 -10.91
CA SER A 111 4.18 -20.99 -12.16
C SER A 111 5.28 -19.97 -12.45
N ASP A 112 6.27 -20.38 -13.26
CA ASP A 112 7.30 -19.46 -13.75
C ASP A 112 6.71 -18.33 -14.60
N ALA A 113 5.63 -18.61 -15.34
CA ALA A 113 4.94 -17.61 -16.15
C ALA A 113 4.33 -16.50 -15.28
N LEU A 114 3.66 -16.86 -14.18
CA LEU A 114 3.10 -15.88 -13.25
C LEU A 114 4.22 -15.09 -12.57
N ARG A 115 5.29 -15.75 -12.10
CA ARG A 115 6.43 -15.08 -11.45
C ARG A 115 7.08 -14.04 -12.38
N LEU A 116 7.34 -14.41 -13.64
CA LEU A 116 7.89 -13.49 -14.65
C LEU A 116 6.91 -12.34 -14.98
N ALA A 117 5.61 -12.63 -15.03
CA ALA A 117 4.60 -11.59 -15.26
C ALA A 117 4.59 -10.57 -14.12
N VAL A 118 4.63 -11.04 -12.87
CA VAL A 118 4.68 -10.17 -11.67
C VAL A 118 5.94 -9.31 -11.66
N GLU A 119 7.10 -9.87 -12.01
CA GLU A 119 8.36 -9.11 -12.12
C GLU A 119 8.31 -8.06 -13.25
N SER A 120 7.58 -8.34 -14.32
CA SER A 120 7.46 -7.44 -15.48
C SER A 120 6.46 -6.30 -15.28
N ILE A 121 5.49 -6.44 -14.37
CA ILE A 121 4.47 -5.43 -14.10
C ILE A 121 5.09 -4.26 -13.33
N LYS A 122 5.00 -3.05 -13.91
CA LYS A 122 5.47 -1.80 -13.28
C LYS A 122 4.29 -0.99 -12.75
N GLY A 123 4.52 -0.25 -11.67
CA GLY A 123 3.55 0.69 -11.10
C GLY A 123 2.49 0.06 -10.19
N ILE A 124 2.53 -1.27 -10.00
CA ILE A 124 1.68 -1.99 -9.06
C ILE A 124 2.60 -2.78 -8.13
N ARG A 125 2.41 -2.62 -6.82
CA ARG A 125 3.11 -3.43 -5.83
C ARG A 125 2.39 -4.76 -5.67
N ILE A 126 3.06 -5.85 -6.05
CA ILE A 126 2.57 -7.22 -5.95
C ILE A 126 3.58 -8.03 -5.13
N ASP A 127 3.15 -8.56 -3.99
CA ASP A 127 3.96 -9.44 -3.14
C ASP A 127 3.45 -10.90 -3.29
N LEU A 128 4.34 -11.89 -3.34
CA LEU A 128 4.01 -13.31 -3.51
C LEU A 128 4.36 -14.12 -2.27
N TYR A 129 3.40 -14.89 -1.76
CA TYR A 129 3.57 -15.79 -0.63
C TYR A 129 3.16 -17.21 -0.98
N GLU A 130 4.06 -18.14 -0.70
CA GLU A 130 3.79 -19.58 -0.75
C GLU A 130 3.23 -20.03 0.60
N TRP A 131 2.14 -20.81 0.61
CA TRP A 131 1.58 -21.39 1.83
C TRP A 131 1.74 -22.91 1.86
N GLU A 132 2.05 -23.46 3.04
CA GLU A 132 2.06 -24.90 3.30
C GLU A 132 1.27 -25.17 4.58
N TYR A 133 0.34 -26.12 4.54
CA TYR A 133 -0.33 -26.60 5.74
C TYR A 133 0.38 -27.84 6.26
N LEU A 134 0.96 -27.74 7.45
CA LEU A 134 1.86 -28.74 8.01
C LEU A 134 1.27 -29.37 9.27
N LYS A 135 1.50 -30.66 9.45
CA LYS A 135 1.22 -31.40 10.67
C LYS A 135 2.54 -31.88 11.29
N LEU A 136 2.75 -31.56 12.57
CA LEU A 136 3.88 -32.00 13.38
C LEU A 136 3.34 -32.64 14.66
N GLY A 137 3.32 -33.96 14.71
CA GLY A 137 2.64 -34.70 15.78
C GLY A 137 1.14 -34.41 15.77
N ASP A 138 0.60 -33.92 16.89
CA ASP A 138 -0.81 -33.54 17.03
C ASP A 138 -1.08 -32.07 16.66
N HIS A 139 -0.04 -31.29 16.37
CA HIS A 139 -0.17 -29.89 16.02
C HIS A 139 -0.27 -29.72 14.51
N LYS A 140 -1.20 -28.86 14.09
CA LYS A 140 -1.30 -28.35 12.72
C LYS A 140 -0.92 -26.88 12.69
N GLY A 141 -0.29 -26.45 11.61
CA GLY A 141 0.13 -25.06 11.46
C GLY A 141 0.21 -24.65 10.01
N LEU A 142 -0.11 -23.38 9.76
CA LEU A 142 0.08 -22.75 8.46
C LEU A 142 1.48 -22.13 8.42
N ARG A 143 2.26 -22.51 7.41
CA ARG A 143 3.52 -21.84 7.07
C ARG A 143 3.27 -20.91 5.89
N LEU A 144 3.71 -19.67 6.02
CA LEU A 144 3.70 -18.68 4.94
C LEU A 144 5.13 -18.25 4.65
N GLN A 145 5.53 -18.31 3.38
CA GLN A 145 6.87 -17.97 2.93
C GLN A 145 6.82 -16.92 1.82
N PRO A 146 7.47 -15.76 1.97
CA PRO A 146 7.58 -14.80 0.87
C PRO A 146 8.54 -15.35 -0.20
N ILE A 147 8.10 -15.29 -1.46
CA ILE A 147 8.91 -15.68 -2.63
C ILE A 147 9.44 -14.43 -3.31
N PHE A 148 8.58 -13.43 -3.42
CA PHE A 148 8.86 -12.15 -4.03
C PHE A 148 8.20 -11.07 -3.20
N GLY A 149 8.95 -10.03 -2.84
CA GLY A 149 8.39 -8.90 -2.14
C GLY A 149 9.08 -7.62 -2.57
N TRP A 150 8.31 -6.58 -2.83
CA TRP A 150 8.82 -5.26 -3.19
C TRP A 150 9.78 -4.69 -2.12
N LYS A 151 9.59 -5.08 -0.84
CA LYS A 151 10.49 -4.72 0.27
C LYS A 151 11.88 -5.39 0.18
N GLN A 152 12.02 -6.50 -0.54
CA GLN A 152 13.33 -7.14 -0.76
C GLN A 152 14.12 -6.46 -1.88
N SER A 153 13.46 -6.01 -2.95
CA SER A 153 14.10 -5.27 -4.04
C SER A 153 14.59 -3.88 -3.58
N GLU A 154 13.81 -3.14 -2.79
CA GLU A 154 14.23 -1.82 -2.26
C GLU A 154 15.42 -1.91 -1.32
N LYS A 155 15.47 -2.93 -0.44
CA LYS A 155 16.63 -3.12 0.45
C LYS A 155 17.89 -3.45 -0.34
N LEU A 156 17.80 -4.34 -1.34
CA LEU A 156 18.93 -4.71 -2.19
C LEU A 156 19.43 -3.50 -3.00
N GLN A 157 18.51 -2.72 -3.59
CA GLN A 157 18.85 -1.49 -4.32
C GLN A 157 19.49 -0.43 -3.41
N MET A 158 18.97 -0.21 -2.21
CA MET A 158 19.57 0.72 -1.24
C MET A 158 20.98 0.28 -0.80
N TYR A 159 21.24 -1.02 -0.68
CA TYR A 159 22.59 -1.53 -0.40
C TYR A 159 23.54 -1.35 -1.59
N GLU A 160 23.07 -1.58 -2.82
CA GLU A 160 23.87 -1.37 -4.04
C GLU A 160 24.21 0.10 -4.28
N GLU A 161 23.25 1.01 -4.11
CA GLU A 161 23.48 2.46 -4.21
C GLU A 161 24.47 2.98 -3.16
N LYS A 162 24.32 2.56 -1.89
CA LYS A 162 25.28 2.90 -0.82
C LYS A 162 26.68 2.37 -1.08
N GLN A 163 26.82 1.22 -1.75
CA GLN A 163 28.13 0.69 -2.14
C GLN A 163 28.71 1.42 -3.36
N ALA A 164 27.87 1.88 -4.28
CA ALA A 164 28.27 2.67 -5.44
C ALA A 164 28.71 4.10 -5.05
N GLU A 165 28.04 4.75 -4.10
CA GLU A 165 28.42 6.08 -3.58
C GLU A 165 29.74 6.03 -2.81
N LYS A 166 29.93 5.03 -1.93
CA LYS A 166 31.21 4.85 -1.20
C LYS A 166 32.41 4.59 -2.12
N LYS A 167 32.20 4.06 -3.32
CA LYS A 167 33.26 3.89 -4.34
C LYS A 167 33.56 5.16 -5.14
N ARG A 168 32.67 6.15 -5.12
CA ARG A 168 32.78 7.39 -5.90
C ARG A 168 33.37 8.58 -5.13
N GLU A 169 33.53 8.51 -3.81
CA GLU A 169 34.20 9.56 -3.05
C GLU A 169 35.73 9.56 -3.27
N PRO A 170 36.31 10.63 -3.85
CA PRO A 170 37.76 10.78 -3.94
C PRO A 170 38.32 11.21 -2.58
N LYS A 171 39.32 10.47 -2.06
CA LYS A 171 40.09 10.86 -0.87
C LYS A 171 40.78 12.22 -1.08
N GLN A 172 40.25 13.28 -0.50
CA GLN A 172 41.00 14.53 -0.32
C GLN A 172 42.09 14.33 0.75
N LYS A 173 43.36 14.51 0.34
CA LYS A 173 44.52 14.50 1.23
C LYS A 173 44.51 15.77 2.11
N LYS A 174 44.36 15.59 3.42
CA LYS A 174 44.66 16.60 4.45
C LYS A 174 46.16 16.94 4.38
N LYS A 175 46.49 18.21 4.18
CA LYS A 175 47.82 18.77 4.46
C LYS A 175 47.84 19.32 5.88
N GLU A 176 48.94 19.03 6.54
CA GLU A 176 49.31 19.18 7.94
C GLU A 176 49.58 20.66 8.29
N GLN A 177 49.04 21.15 9.42
CA GLN A 177 49.34 22.47 10.01
C GLN A 177 50.24 22.26 11.23
N GLU A 178 51.31 23.05 11.31
CA GLU A 178 52.27 23.13 12.42
C GLU A 178 51.93 24.35 13.32
N PRO A 179 52.22 24.36 14.65
CA PRO A 179 51.51 25.22 15.61
C PRO A 179 52.26 26.48 16.13
N GLU A 180 51.46 27.54 16.35
CA GLU A 180 51.47 28.60 17.41
C GLU A 180 52.67 29.60 17.56
N PRO A 181 52.52 30.84 18.12
CA PRO A 181 51.59 31.26 19.20
C PRO A 181 50.96 32.70 19.16
N MET A 182 49.97 32.96 20.05
CA MET A 182 49.43 34.28 20.50
C MET A 182 50.24 34.84 21.71
N PRO A 183 50.10 36.07 22.28
CA PRO A 183 48.92 36.99 22.36
C PRO A 183 49.24 38.52 22.16
N GLU A 184 48.27 39.46 22.10
CA GLU A 184 47.78 40.36 23.19
C GLU A 184 46.78 41.44 22.63
N PRO A 185 46.07 42.26 23.47
CA PRO A 185 44.64 42.59 23.30
C PRO A 185 44.24 44.05 22.91
N GLU A 186 43.00 44.20 22.40
CA GLU A 186 41.97 45.29 22.44
C GLU A 186 42.33 46.80 22.35
N PRO A 187 41.51 47.70 21.72
CA PRO A 187 40.14 47.99 22.18
C PRO A 187 39.05 48.46 21.17
N LEU A 188 37.83 48.55 21.72
CA LEU A 188 36.53 49.04 21.22
C LEU A 188 36.51 50.43 20.55
N THR A 189 35.65 50.58 19.53
CA THR A 189 34.93 51.85 19.24
C THR A 189 33.58 51.63 18.51
N THR A 190 32.52 51.97 19.24
CA THR A 190 31.18 52.55 18.95
C THR A 190 30.75 53.02 17.53
N GLU A 191 29.53 52.57 17.13
CA GLU A 191 28.34 53.29 16.54
C GLU A 191 28.42 54.14 15.24
N PRO A 192 27.28 54.47 14.55
CA PRO A 192 25.91 53.91 14.53
C PRO A 192 25.29 53.72 13.10
N GLU A 193 24.05 53.17 13.04
CA GLU A 193 23.14 53.09 11.87
C GLU A 193 22.70 54.45 11.29
N PRO A 194 22.09 54.45 10.09
CA PRO A 194 20.66 54.81 10.02
C PRO A 194 19.80 53.95 9.06
N GLN A 195 18.60 53.57 9.56
CA GLN A 195 17.22 53.75 9.03
C GLN A 195 17.08 54.17 7.54
N GLU A 196 16.08 53.81 6.72
CA GLU A 196 14.67 53.44 6.85
C GLU A 196 14.20 53.15 5.40
N GLU A 197 13.25 52.24 5.15
CA GLU A 197 12.09 52.52 4.27
C GLU A 197 11.14 51.31 4.18
N VAL A 198 9.99 51.48 4.82
CA VAL A 198 8.80 50.67 4.68
C VAL A 198 8.04 51.20 3.47
N LEU A 199 7.66 50.35 2.51
CA LEU A 199 6.62 50.71 1.53
C LEU A 199 5.50 49.66 1.50
N ALA A 200 4.32 50.13 1.87
CA ALA A 200 3.04 49.46 1.90
C ALA A 200 2.38 49.39 0.50
N PHE A 201 1.51 48.39 0.33
CA PHE A 201 0.63 48.16 -0.83
C PHE A 201 -0.35 49.31 -1.11
N PRO A 202 -0.91 49.35 -2.33
CA PRO A 202 -2.37 49.24 -2.42
C PRO A 202 -2.89 48.30 -3.56
N PRO A 203 -4.05 47.63 -3.39
CA PRO A 203 -4.85 47.03 -4.48
C PRO A 203 -5.84 48.09 -5.04
N PRO A 204 -6.45 47.99 -6.25
CA PRO A 204 -7.57 47.05 -6.51
C PRO A 204 -7.79 46.66 -8.00
N SER A 205 -8.64 45.66 -8.28
CA SER A 205 -9.75 45.82 -9.23
C SER A 205 -10.69 44.62 -9.20
N SER A 206 -11.96 44.96 -9.03
CA SER A 206 -13.21 44.20 -9.14
C SER A 206 -13.42 43.54 -10.51
N GLU A 207 -13.99 42.33 -10.51
CA GLU A 207 -15.02 41.91 -11.46
C GLU A 207 -15.74 40.65 -10.94
N GLU A 208 -16.97 40.86 -10.45
CA GLU A 208 -17.97 39.79 -10.29
C GLU A 208 -18.45 39.31 -11.66
N PRO A 209 -18.88 38.04 -11.76
CA PRO A 209 -20.15 37.81 -12.44
C PRO A 209 -21.07 36.81 -11.73
N LYS A 210 -22.25 37.34 -11.39
CA LYS A 210 -23.61 36.80 -11.63
C LYS A 210 -23.96 35.40 -11.10
N GLU A 211 -24.80 35.44 -10.07
CA GLU A 211 -25.75 34.40 -9.68
C GLU A 211 -26.62 33.94 -10.88
N GLU A 212 -26.61 32.63 -11.16
CA GLU A 212 -27.72 31.96 -11.85
C GLU A 212 -28.42 31.02 -10.85
N GLU A 213 -29.56 31.49 -10.37
CA GLU A 213 -30.54 30.73 -9.61
C GLU A 213 -31.15 29.65 -10.52
N LYS A 214 -30.83 28.36 -10.27
CA LYS A 214 -31.55 27.23 -10.88
C LYS A 214 -32.31 26.49 -9.80
N THR A 215 -33.57 26.89 -9.64
CA THR A 215 -34.62 26.17 -8.92
C THR A 215 -34.79 24.76 -9.50
N TYR A 216 -34.36 23.74 -8.77
CA TYR A 216 -34.75 22.35 -9.00
C TYR A 216 -35.99 22.03 -8.17
N THR A 217 -37.11 21.78 -8.85
CA THR A 217 -38.31 21.20 -8.24
C THR A 217 -38.12 19.69 -8.08
N PRO A 218 -38.33 19.11 -6.88
CA PRO A 218 -38.27 17.67 -6.69
C PRO A 218 -39.59 17.03 -7.16
N LYS A 219 -39.54 16.18 -8.19
CA LYS A 219 -40.65 15.28 -8.53
C LYS A 219 -40.70 14.14 -7.50
N LYS A 220 -41.85 14.02 -6.84
CA LYS A 220 -42.23 12.93 -5.94
C LYS A 220 -42.33 11.58 -6.65
N GLU A 221 -42.13 10.56 -5.82
CA GLU A 221 -42.03 9.11 -6.03
C GLU A 221 -43.22 8.45 -6.71
N GLU A 222 -42.97 7.27 -7.32
CA GLU A 222 -43.75 6.04 -7.10
C GLU A 222 -42.89 4.80 -7.48
N PRO A 223 -42.63 3.86 -6.54
CA PRO A 223 -42.15 2.51 -6.85
C PRO A 223 -43.28 1.45 -6.63
N PRO A 224 -43.05 0.14 -6.86
CA PRO A 224 -43.25 -0.58 -8.11
C PRO A 224 -44.46 -1.57 -8.07
N LYS A 225 -45.06 -1.88 -9.23
CA LYS A 225 -46.04 -2.98 -9.36
C LYS A 225 -45.34 -4.34 -9.39
N ARG A 226 -45.28 -5.02 -8.24
CA ARG A 226 -45.01 -6.47 -8.16
C ARG A 226 -46.16 -7.23 -8.82
N LYS A 227 -45.88 -8.02 -9.86
CA LYS A 227 -46.77 -9.10 -10.32
C LYS A 227 -46.20 -10.42 -9.81
N LEU A 228 -46.88 -11.02 -8.83
CA LEU A 228 -46.82 -12.46 -8.60
C LEU A 228 -47.36 -13.15 -9.85
N LYS A 229 -46.64 -14.16 -10.34
CA LYS A 229 -47.27 -15.31 -10.99
C LYS A 229 -46.79 -16.55 -10.25
N LEU A 230 -47.72 -17.14 -9.51
CA LEU A 230 -47.76 -18.59 -9.32
C LEU A 230 -47.92 -19.21 -10.72
N PHE A 231 -47.10 -20.21 -11.02
CA PHE A 231 -47.43 -21.52 -11.63
C PHE A 231 -46.10 -22.21 -11.91
#